data_AF-A0A099YF70-F1
#
_entry.id   AF-A0A099YF70-F1
#
_cell.length_a   1.000
_cell.length_b   1.000
_cell.length_c   1.000
_cell.angle_alpha   90.00
_cell.angle_beta   90.00
_cell.angle_gamma   90.00
#
_symmetry.space_group_name_H-M   'P 1'
#
loop_
_entity.id
_entity.type
_entity.pdbx_description
1 polymer ?
#
loop_
_entity_poly.entity_id
_entity_poly.type
_entity_poly.pdbx_seq_one_letter_code
_entity_poly.pdbx_strand_id
1 'polypeptide(L)' 'MIKVVIEHQTRDVTGLDQKLNIQTNKAVTRQITITTPTGQSSTIKQSAQFKRQATQDLVTGVISYGDWQWQSGDKTFR' A
#
# COMPACT_ATOMS: atom_id res chain seq x y z
N MET A 1 34.63 31.58 10.72
CA MET A 1 33.23 31.22 11.03
C MET A 1 33.05 29.74 10.79
N ILE A 2 32.45 29.00 11.72
CA ILE A 2 32.10 27.58 11.54
C ILE A 2 30.60 27.51 11.28
N LYS A 3 30.19 26.76 10.25
CA LYS A 3 28.79 26.47 9.95
C LYS A 3 28.55 24.98 10.22
N VAL A 4 27.64 24.68 11.13
CA VAL A 4 27.18 23.31 11.39
C VAL A 4 25.80 23.16 10.75
N VAL A 5 25.63 22.14 9.92
CA VAL A 5 24.35 21.78 9.30
C VAL A 5 23.91 20.46 9.92
N ILE A 6 22.66 20.40 10.38
CA ILE A 6 22.04 19.20 10.95
C ILE A 6 20.86 18.85 10.05
N GLU A 7 20.82 17.60 9.59
CA GLU A 7 19.73 17.04 8.80
C GLU A 7 19.12 15.85 9.54
N HIS A 8 17.82 15.65 9.35
CA HIS A 8 17.14 14.50 9.90
C HIS A 8 17.52 13.25 9.11
N GLN A 9 18.03 12.24 9.82
CA GLN A 9 18.27 10.93 9.22
C GLN A 9 16.94 10.18 9.05
N THR A 10 16.84 9.40 7.97
CA THR A 10 15.66 8.57 7.68
C THR A 10 16.01 7.10 7.58
N ARG A 11 15.05 6.24 7.88
CA ARG A 11 15.13 4.78 7.73
C ARG A 11 13.99 4.28 6.84
N ASP A 12 14.31 3.41 5.88
CA ASP A 12 13.28 2.70 5.12
C ASP A 12 12.57 1.70 6.03
N VAL A 13 11.24 1.77 6.05
CA VAL A 13 10.34 0.89 6.81
C VAL A 13 9.28 0.28 5.89
N THR A 14 9.57 0.22 4.58
CA THR A 14 8.73 -0.40 3.57
C THR A 14 8.59 -1.91 3.83
N GLY A 15 7.37 -2.43 3.70
CA GLY A 15 7.04 -3.82 3.93
C GLY A 15 6.09 -3.98 5.11
N LEU A 16 6.38 -4.96 5.96
CA LEU A 16 5.70 -5.18 7.23
C LEU A 16 6.66 -4.85 8.37
N ASP A 17 6.38 -3.79 9.11
CA ASP A 17 7.02 -3.52 10.40
C ASP A 17 5.96 -3.64 11.49
N GLN A 18 5.98 -4.76 12.22
CA GLN A 18 5.00 -5.05 13.27
C GLN A 18 5.17 -4.14 14.48
N LYS A 19 6.40 -3.68 14.77
CA LYS A 19 6.69 -2.80 15.90
C LYS A 19 6.11 -1.41 15.69
N LEU A 20 6.16 -0.93 14.44
CA LEU A 20 5.59 0.35 14.03
C LEU A 20 4.16 0.24 13.50
N ASN A 21 3.59 -0.97 13.43
CA ASN A 21 2.29 -1.27 12.83
C ASN A 21 2.15 -0.74 11.39
N ILE A 22 3.20 -0.93 10.59
CA ILE A 22 3.26 -0.52 9.19
C ILE A 22 3.04 -1.72 8.29
N GLN A 23 2.11 -1.58 7.34
CA GLN A 23 1.97 -2.49 6.20
C GLN A 23 1.92 -1.67 4.91
N THR A 24 2.86 -1.94 4.00
CA THR A 24 2.95 -1.20 2.72
C THR A 24 2.61 -2.03 1.50
N ASN A 25 2.05 -3.23 1.69
CA ASN A 25 1.47 -4.05 0.62
C ASN A 25 -0.01 -4.28 0.89
N LYS A 26 -0.85 -4.22 -0.14
CA LYS A 26 -2.28 -4.48 -0.03
C LYS A 26 -2.82 -5.22 -1.24
N ALA A 27 -3.53 -6.31 -0.99
CA ALA A 27 -4.36 -6.99 -1.96
C ALA A 27 -5.78 -6.41 -1.91
N VAL A 28 -6.36 -6.14 -3.08
CA VAL A 28 -7.78 -5.79 -3.19
C VAL A 28 -8.47 -6.80 -4.09
N THR A 29 -9.62 -7.30 -3.65
CA THR A 29 -10.43 -8.27 -4.38
C THR A 29 -11.82 -7.69 -4.64
N ARG A 30 -12.33 -7.89 -5.86
CA ARG A 30 -13.71 -7.58 -6.23
C ARG A 30 -14.39 -8.84 -6.69
N GLN A 31 -15.54 -9.14 -6.10
CA GLN A 31 -16.41 -10.22 -6.54
C GLN A 31 -17.61 -9.62 -7.28
N ILE A 32 -17.79 -10.03 -8.53
CA ILE A 32 -18.93 -9.63 -9.35
C ILE A 32 -19.86 -10.83 -9.42
N THR A 33 -21.07 -10.68 -8.89
CA THR A 33 -22.13 -11.69 -8.99
C THR A 33 -23.11 -11.25 -10.08
N ILE A 34 -23.33 -12.12 -11.05
CA ILE A 34 -24.27 -11.90 -12.16
C ILE A 34 -25.45 -12.81 -11.89
N THR A 35 -26.64 -12.24 -11.71
CA THR A 35 -27.88 -12.99 -11.51
C THR A 35 -28.80 -12.78 -12.70
N THR A 36 -29.28 -13.87 -13.31
CA THR A 36 -30.23 -13.84 -14.42
C THR A 36 -31.65 -13.60 -13.89
N PRO A 37 -32.59 -13.14 -14.75
CA PRO A 37 -34.01 -13.06 -14.37
C PRO A 37 -34.63 -14.39 -13.94
N THR A 38 -34.06 -15.52 -14.38
CA THR A 38 -34.47 -16.87 -13.97
C THR A 38 -33.87 -17.30 -12.63
N GLY A 39 -33.11 -16.42 -11.96
CA GLY A 39 -32.52 -16.64 -10.64
C GLY A 39 -31.17 -17.38 -10.64
N GLN A 40 -30.64 -17.77 -11.80
CA GLN A 40 -29.32 -18.39 -11.88
C GLN A 40 -28.23 -17.34 -11.62
N SER A 41 -27.22 -17.69 -10.83
CA SER A 41 -26.11 -16.78 -10.52
C SER A 41 -24.75 -17.35 -10.90
N SER A 42 -23.87 -16.49 -11.42
CA SER A 42 -22.46 -16.78 -11.65
C SER A 42 -21.59 -15.73 -10.98
N THR A 43 -20.31 -16.05 -10.74
CA THR A 43 -19.39 -15.17 -10.03
C THR A 43 -18.07 -15.02 -10.77
N ILE A 44 -17.61 -13.78 -10.90
CA ILE A 44 -16.30 -13.41 -11.42
C ILE A 44 -15.49 -12.78 -10.29
N LYS A 45 -14.27 -13.26 -10.07
CA LYS A 45 -13.33 -12.67 -9.10
C LYS A 45 -12.25 -11.90 -9.84
N GLN A 46 -12.02 -10.66 -9.40
CA GLN A 46 -10.92 -9.81 -9.84
C GLN A 46 -10.05 -9.48 -8.64
N SER A 47 -8.74 -9.39 -8.85
CA SER A 47 -7.81 -9.04 -7.79
C SER A 47 -6.69 -8.15 -8.32
N ALA A 48 -6.21 -7.25 -7.47
CA ALA A 48 -5.06 -6.38 -7.75
C ALA A 48 -4.20 -6.26 -6.50
N GLN A 49 -2.88 -6.22 -6.69
CA GLN A 49 -1.88 -6.04 -5.64
C GLN A 49 -1.28 -4.65 -5.76
N PHE A 50 -1.14 -3.95 -4.64
CA PHE A 50 -0.57 -2.61 -4.56
C PHE A 50 0.54 -2.57 -3.51
N LYS A 51 1.56 -1.75 -3.78
CA LYS A 51 2.66 -1.46 -2.84
C LYS A 51 2.89 0.03 -2.75
N ARG A 52 3.28 0.53 -1.58
CA ARG A 52 3.83 1.88 -1.40
C ARG A 52 5.15 1.82 -0.64
N GLN A 53 5.91 2.91 -0.69
CA GLN A 53 7.09 3.08 0.15
C GLN A 53 6.71 3.73 1.48
N ALA A 54 7.50 3.50 2.52
CA ALA A 54 7.38 4.18 3.81
C ALA A 54 8.76 4.49 4.39
N THR A 55 8.96 5.72 4.86
CA THR A 55 10.20 6.15 5.52
C THR A 55 9.89 6.70 6.90
N GLN A 56 10.73 6.35 7.86
CA GLN A 56 10.69 6.90 9.22
C GLN A 56 11.78 7.95 9.39
N ASP A 57 11.39 9.13 9.85
CA ASP A 57 12.31 10.13 10.37
C ASP A 57 12.83 9.69 11.74
N LEU A 58 14.14 9.56 11.91
CA LEU A 58 14.75 9.00 13.12
C LEU A 58 14.85 10.01 14.28
N VAL A 59 14.67 11.29 14.00
CA VAL A 59 14.70 12.36 15.03
C VAL A 59 13.31 12.51 15.66
N THR A 60 12.27 12.50 14.82
CA THR A 60 10.88 12.77 15.22
C THR A 60 10.03 11.51 15.36
N GLY A 61 10.44 10.42 14.73
CA GLY A 61 9.66 9.17 14.65
C GLY A 61 8.51 9.20 13.63
N VAL A 62 8.29 10.31 12.93
CA VAL A 62 7.19 10.45 11.94
C VAL A 62 7.39 9.49 10.77
N ILE A 63 6.30 8.85 10.34
CA ILE A 63 6.27 7.99 9.16
C ILE A 63 5.68 8.75 7.99
N SER A 64 6.44 8.85 6.91
CA SER A 64 5.98 9.39 5.63
C SER A 64 5.69 8.24 4.67
N TYR A 65 4.57 8.31 3.98
CA TYR A 65 4.15 7.31 3.00
C TYR A 65 4.21 7.88 1.59
N GLY A 66 4.76 7.10 0.67
CA GLY A 66 4.61 7.37 -0.76
C GLY A 66 3.24 6.91 -1.29
N ASP A 67 3.01 7.21 -2.57
CA ASP A 67 1.79 6.79 -3.27
C ASP A 67 1.70 5.27 -3.42
N TRP A 68 0.46 4.78 -3.46
CA TRP A 68 0.20 3.39 -3.82
C TRP A 68 0.46 3.17 -5.32
N GLN A 69 1.28 2.16 -5.60
CA GLN A 69 1.66 1.73 -6.94
C GLN A 69 1.11 0.34 -7.20
N TRP A 70 0.43 0.16 -8.33
CA TRP A 70 0.01 -1.16 -8.79
C TRP A 70 1.23 -2.08 -8.99
N GLN A 71 1.09 -3.34 -8.56
CA GLN A 71 2.14 -4.36 -8.67
C GLN A 71 1.74 -5.48 -9.63
N SER A 72 0.52 -6.01 -9.49
CA SER A 72 0.03 -7.13 -10.30
C SER A 72 -1.50 -7.27 -10.24
N GLY A 73 -2.06 -8.09 -11.12
CA GLY A 73 -3.51 -8.32 -11.22
C GLY A 73 -4.22 -7.32 -12.14
N ASP A 74 -5.47 -6.99 -11.86
CA ASP A 74 -6.25 -6.04 -12.66
C ASP A 74 -5.65 -4.62 -12.53
N LYS A 75 -4.98 -4.16 -13.60
CA LYS A 75 -4.34 -2.84 -13.65
C LYS A 75 -5.35 -1.69 -13.65
N THR A 76 -6.60 -1.97 -14.01
CA THR A 76 -7.67 -0.97 -14.06
C THR A 76 -8.51 -0.96 -12.79
N PHE A 77 -8.06 -1.64 -11.73
CA PHE A 77 -8.72 -1.61 -10.43
C PHE A 77 -8.67 -0.19 -9.86
N ARG A 78 -9.82 0.49 -9.91
CA ARG A 78 -10.07 1.85 -9.41
C ARG A 78 -11.45 1.90 -8.77
#